data_AF-A0A9E1Y5S0-F1
#
_entry.id   AF-A0A9E1Y5S0-F1
#
_cell.length_a   1.000
_cell.length_b   1.000
_cell.length_c   1.000
_cell.angle_alpha   90.00
_cell.angle_beta   90.00
_cell.angle_gamma   90.00
#
_symmetry.space_group_name_H-M   'P 1'
#
loop_
_entity.id
_entity.type
_entity.pdbx_description
1 polymer ?
#
loop_
_entity_poly.entity_id
_entity_poly.type
_entity_poly.pdbx_seq_one_letter_code
_entity_poly.pdbx_strand_id
1 'polypeptide(L)' 'LKYVAKLRENWQGPNNLYLHMNMDAGHGGKSGRFRRYREVALEYAFMLNLVGIKK' A
#
# COMPACT_ATOMS: atom_id res chain seq x y z
N LEU A 1 11.44 3.84 4.31
CA LEU A 1 11.02 4.02 5.73
C LEU A 1 11.13 5.47 6.20
N LYS A 2 12.33 6.07 6.22
CA LYS A 2 12.56 7.45 6.70
C LYS A 2 11.65 8.50 6.04
N TYR A 3 11.38 8.37 4.75
CA TYR A 3 10.50 9.30 4.03
C TYR A 3 9.05 9.26 4.54
N VAL A 4 8.48 8.07 4.77
CA VAL A 4 7.13 7.94 5.35
C VAL A 4 7.09 8.48 6.78
N ALA A 5 8.15 8.27 7.57
CA ALA A 5 8.25 8.85 8.90
C ALA A 5 8.20 10.39 8.85
N LYS A 6 9.01 11.00 7.98
CA LYS A 6 8.99 12.46 7.75
C LYS A 6 7.65 12.97 7.23
N LEU A 7 6.99 12.22 6.34
CA LEU A 7 5.65 12.57 5.86
C LEU A 7 4.64 12.57 7.00
N ARG A 8 4.69 11.57 7.90
CA ARG A 8 3.80 11.51 9.08
C ARG A 8 4.00 12.69 10.02
N GLU A 9 5.24 13.11 10.25
CA GLU A 9 5.55 14.28 11.07
C GLU A 9 4.93 15.57 10.53
N ASN A 10 4.81 15.68 9.20
CA ASN A 10 4.29 16.88 8.53
C ASN A 10 2.86 16.70 7.98
N TRP A 11 2.21 15.58 8.27
CA TRP A 11 0.91 15.25 7.68
C TRP A 11 -0.21 16.03 8.36
N GLN A 12 -0.92 16.85 7.57
CA GLN A 12 -2.07 17.65 8.04
C GLN A 12 -3.40 17.23 7.40
N GLY A 13 -3.37 16.20 6.54
CA GLY A 13 -4.54 15.76 5.79
C GLY A 13 -5.52 14.94 6.64
N PRO A 14 -6.81 14.90 6.27
CA PRO A 14 -7.83 14.11 6.99
C PRO A 14 -7.72 12.61 6.72
N ASN A 15 -6.88 12.19 5.76
CA ASN A 15 -6.75 10.80 5.33
C ASN A 15 -5.63 10.08 6.09
N ASN A 16 -5.76 8.76 6.24
CA ASN A 16 -4.74 7.94 6.88
C ASN A 16 -3.54 7.69 5.94
N LEU A 17 -2.32 7.81 6.48
CA LEU A 17 -1.07 7.56 5.73
C LEU A 17 -0.47 6.19 6.06
N TYR A 18 -0.57 5.27 5.11
CA TYR A 18 -0.10 3.89 5.26
C TYR A 18 1.25 3.65 4.59
N LEU A 19 1.97 2.66 5.13
CA LEU A 19 3.12 2.04 4.49
C LEU A 19 2.90 0.53 4.56
N HIS A 20 2.80 -0.08 3.38
CA HIS A 20 2.82 -1.53 3.24
C HIS A 20 4.23 -1.97 2.81
N MET A 21 4.75 -3.01 3.44
CA MET A 21 6.03 -3.62 3.08
C MET A 21 5.83 -5.13 3.02
N ASN A 22 6.02 -5.72 1.85
CA ASN A 22 6.01 -7.16 1.70
C ASN A 22 7.37 -7.72 2.12
N MET A 23 7.40 -8.37 3.29
CA MET A 23 8.61 -8.95 3.87
C MET A 23 9.07 -10.26 3.20
N ASP A 24 8.23 -10.85 2.33
CA ASP A 24 8.52 -12.08 1.59
C ASP A 24 9.05 -11.83 0.17
N ALA A 25 9.23 -10.56 -0.21
CA ALA A 25 9.52 -10.15 -1.57
C ALA A 25 10.81 -9.32 -1.66
N GLY A 26 11.58 -9.54 -2.72
CA GLY A 26 12.72 -8.69 -3.08
C GLY A 26 12.31 -7.53 -4.00
N HIS A 27 13.28 -6.89 -4.65
CA HIS A 27 13.03 -5.76 -5.55
C HIS A 27 12.05 -6.07 -6.69
N GLY A 28 12.07 -7.31 -7.20
CA GLY A 28 11.15 -7.77 -8.26
C GLY A 28 9.78 -8.23 -7.77
N GLY A 29 9.46 -8.05 -6.50
CA GLY A 29 8.25 -8.60 -5.88
C GLY A 29 8.40 -10.09 -5.52
N LYS A 30 7.29 -10.69 -5.10
CA LYS A 30 7.25 -12.10 -4.71
C LYS A 30 7.21 -13.00 -5.94
N SER A 31 8.08 -14.01 -5.97
CA SER A 31 8.11 -15.00 -7.05
C SER A 31 6.83 -15.86 -7.05
N GLY A 32 6.34 -16.19 -8.26
CA GLY A 32 5.17 -17.03 -8.47
C GLY A 32 4.11 -16.37 -9.35
N ARG A 33 3.59 -17.14 -10.32
CA ARG A 33 2.68 -16.69 -11.39
C ARG A 33 1.51 -15.83 -10.91
N PHE A 34 0.92 -16.18 -9.76
CA PHE A 34 -0.28 -15.53 -9.23
C PHE A 34 -0.01 -14.60 -8.04
N ARG A 35 1.24 -14.50 -7.54
CA ARG A 35 1.53 -13.70 -6.34
C ARG A 35 1.39 -12.20 -6.59
N ARG A 36 1.72 -11.73 -7.80
CA ARG A 36 1.53 -10.31 -8.18
C ARG A 36 0.07 -9.86 -8.05
N TYR A 37 -0.89 -10.75 -8.27
CA TYR A 37 -2.31 -10.38 -8.23
C TYR A 37 -2.78 -10.02 -6.82
N ARG A 38 -2.09 -10.50 -5.78
CA ARG A 38 -2.39 -10.09 -4.40
C ARG A 38 -1.95 -8.65 -4.13
N GLU A 39 -0.78 -8.25 -4.62
CA GLU A 39 -0.31 -6.86 -4.53
C GLU A 39 -1.26 -5.92 -5.29
N VAL A 40 -1.58 -6.28 -6.54
CA VAL A 40 -2.53 -5.53 -7.36
C VAL A 40 -3.90 -5.43 -6.70
N ALA A 41 -4.43 -6.53 -6.15
CA ALA A 41 -5.71 -6.51 -5.45
C ALA A 41 -5.69 -5.60 -4.21
N LEU A 42 -4.58 -5.55 -3.47
CA LEU A 42 -4.41 -4.67 -2.32
C LEU A 42 -4.40 -3.20 -2.75
N GLU A 43 -3.68 -2.86 -3.83
CA GLU A 43 -3.64 -1.51 -4.40
C GLU A 43 -5.03 -1.04 -4.83
N TYR A 44 -5.78 -1.88 -5.57
CA TYR A 44 -7.15 -1.54 -5.97
C TYR A 44 -8.09 -1.45 -4.76
N ALA A 45 -8.00 -2.36 -3.79
CA ALA A 45 -8.80 -2.28 -2.58
C ALA A 45 -8.55 -0.97 -1.82
N PHE A 46 -7.30 -0.52 -1.76
CA PHE A 46 -6.93 0.77 -1.17
C PHE A 46 -7.54 1.95 -1.95
N MET A 47 -7.41 1.97 -3.28
CA MET A 47 -7.99 3.03 -4.11
C MET A 47 -9.52 3.09 -4.01
N LEU A 48 -10.19 1.93 -4.07
CA LEU A 48 -11.65 1.82 -3.95
C LEU A 48 -12.11 2.30 -2.57
N ASN A 49 -11.38 1.95 -1.52
CA ASN A 49 -11.66 2.43 -0.17
C ASN A 49 -11.52 3.96 -0.05
N LEU A 50 -10.50 4.56 -0.68
CA LEU A 50 -10.29 6.01 -0.69
C LEU A 50 -11.43 6.77 -1.38
N VAL A 51 -12.01 6.21 -2.45
CA VAL A 51 -13.16 6.83 -3.15
C VAL A 51 -14.52 6.44 -2.56
N GLY A 52 -14.53 5.75 -1.41
CA GLY A 52 -15.75 5.40 -0.69
C GLY A 52 -16.53 4.20 -1.24
N ILE A 53 -15.96 3.44 -2.18
CA ILE A 53 -16.58 2.22 -2.70
C ILE A 53 -16.38 1.10 -1.68
N LYS A 54 -17.50 0.57 -1.17
CA LYS A 54 -17.55 -0.54 -0.23
C LYS A 54 -18.25 -1.73 -0.89
N LYS A 55 -17.90 -2.92 -0.44
CA LYS A 55 -18.56 -4.17 -0.86
C LYS A 55 -19.92 -4.30 -0.19
#